data_AF-A0A838RYD8-F1
#
_entry.id   AF-A0A838RYD8-F1
#
_cell.length_a   1.000
_cell.length_b   1.000
_cell.length_c   1.000
_cell.angle_alpha   90.00
_cell.angle_beta   90.00
_cell.angle_gamma   90.00
#
_symmetry.space_group_name_H-M   'P 1'
#
loop_
_entity.id
_entity.type
_entity.pdbx_description
1 polymer ?
#
loop_
_entity_poly.entity_id
_entity_poly.type
_entity_poly.pdbx_seq_one_letter_code
_entity_poly.pdbx_strand_id
1 'polypeptide(L)'
;MKRRQTWYFFEKMVGVLDGQEYTDPALMRIRLNIVRLQPRQDLITLNELLQQLATEAAMLETADYTKSEEETKEKFDSDKKLVQSLFNVHVRVETESGAVFSQNRGTILQGPDMPQKVTAVEFNTGYQFRERANRDARNQAYVLLDFRSSASPGFNVQPDNETPNNSQIVMVGENANWVRAAYSKIEEFLEPKCRKGMWLHRSGTYDLFLMTIGVLFLAWTMTWAVPKVDQLFGGYSQIYIYSGYVFSFLLALRFFMFMFNYTRLIWPVMEYSENTATIVAHRFIWSTVLLGVIAGIIKDLLF
;
A
#
# COMPACT_ATOMS: atom_id res chain seq x y z
N MET A 1 19.54 8.84 1.16
CA MET A 1 20.22 8.47 2.42
C MET A 1 19.29 8.37 3.65
N LYS A 2 18.13 9.06 3.71
CA LYS A 2 17.19 9.00 4.87
C LYS A 2 16.30 7.73 5.00
N ARG A 3 16.14 6.90 3.95
CA ARG A 3 15.32 5.65 4.01
C ARG A 3 15.94 4.50 4.82
N ARG A 4 17.23 4.55 5.17
CA ARG A 4 17.88 3.47 5.95
C ARG A 4 17.56 3.52 7.44
N GLN A 5 17.15 4.66 8.00
CA GLN A 5 16.88 4.77 9.44
C GLN A 5 15.58 4.09 9.88
N THR A 6 14.53 4.11 9.06
CA THR A 6 13.28 3.37 9.36
C THR A 6 13.46 1.85 9.22
N TRP A 7 14.31 1.37 8.32
CA TRP A 7 14.63 -0.07 8.21
C TRP A 7 15.54 -0.57 9.33
N TYR A 8 16.53 0.21 9.77
CA TYR A 8 17.38 -0.13 10.93
C TYR A 8 16.56 -0.26 12.24
N PHE A 9 15.45 0.47 12.36
CA PHE A 9 14.53 0.39 13.48
C PHE A 9 13.75 -0.95 13.50
N PHE A 10 13.38 -1.49 12.34
CA PHE A 10 12.73 -2.80 12.20
C PHE A 10 13.65 -3.97 12.53
N GLU A 11 14.90 -3.96 12.07
CA GLU A 11 15.88 -5.01 12.40
C GLU A 11 16.22 -5.02 13.90
N LYS A 12 16.21 -3.86 14.57
CA LYS A 12 16.51 -3.78 16.01
C LYS A 12 15.37 -4.29 16.90
N MET A 13 14.11 -4.19 16.45
CA MET A 13 12.99 -4.81 17.18
C MET A 13 12.95 -6.34 17.02
N VAL A 14 13.43 -6.87 15.87
CA VAL A 14 13.46 -8.32 15.63
C VAL A 14 14.75 -8.95 16.17
N GLY A 15 15.88 -8.25 16.13
CA GLY A 15 17.21 -8.77 16.49
C GLY A 15 17.63 -8.58 17.95
N VAL A 16 16.83 -7.92 18.80
CA VAL A 16 17.11 -7.76 20.25
C VAL A 16 16.37 -8.82 21.10
N LEU A 17 15.77 -9.82 20.45
CA LEU A 17 15.00 -10.90 21.07
C LEU A 17 15.81 -12.18 21.38
N ASP A 18 17.14 -12.11 21.35
CA ASP A 18 18.01 -13.22 21.78
C ASP A 18 18.54 -12.96 23.21
N GLY A 19 17.83 -13.44 24.24
CA GLY A 19 18.46 -13.64 25.55
C GLY A 19 17.67 -13.37 26.83
N GLN A 20 16.39 -13.03 26.77
CA GLN A 20 15.51 -12.96 27.97
C GLN A 20 14.21 -13.72 27.67
N GLU A 21 13.78 -14.60 28.58
CA GLU A 21 12.42 -15.17 28.63
C GLU A 21 11.42 -14.04 28.90
N TYR A 22 11.17 -13.21 27.90
CA TYR A 22 9.98 -12.37 27.87
C TYR A 22 8.82 -13.28 27.49
N THR A 23 7.74 -13.24 28.27
CA THR A 23 6.43 -13.67 27.78
C THR A 23 6.19 -12.92 26.47
N ASP A 24 6.28 -13.67 25.36
CA ASP A 24 6.39 -13.14 23.99
C ASP A 24 5.29 -12.09 23.74
N PRO A 25 5.65 -10.79 23.55
CA PRO A 25 4.64 -9.75 23.37
C PRO A 25 3.78 -10.10 22.17
N ALA A 26 2.46 -9.92 22.31
CA ALA A 26 1.55 -10.20 21.22
C ALA A 26 1.86 -9.25 20.06
N LEU A 27 2.42 -9.80 18.99
CA LEU A 27 2.73 -9.11 17.75
C LEU A 27 1.72 -9.51 16.69
N MET A 28 0.98 -8.54 16.15
CA MET A 28 0.07 -8.76 15.04
C MET A 28 0.43 -7.84 13.89
N ARG A 29 0.74 -8.44 12.73
CA ARG A 29 1.09 -7.72 11.50
C ARG A 29 0.09 -8.03 10.41
N ILE A 30 -0.44 -6.98 9.82
CA ILE A 30 -1.33 -7.05 8.66
C ILE A 30 -0.60 -6.47 7.46
N ARG A 31 -0.55 -7.24 6.39
CA ARG A 31 -0.34 -6.67 5.05
C ARG A 31 -1.70 -6.18 4.56
N LEU A 32 -1.77 -4.89 4.28
CA LEU A 32 -3.02 -4.31 3.82
C LEU A 32 -3.38 -4.85 2.44
N ASN A 33 -4.63 -5.26 2.32
CA ASN A 33 -5.25 -5.58 1.05
C ASN A 33 -5.45 -4.31 0.21
N ILE A 34 -5.89 -4.43 -1.05
CA ILE A 34 -6.17 -3.25 -1.87
C ILE A 34 -7.29 -2.46 -1.24
N VAL A 35 -6.99 -1.27 -0.71
CA VAL A 35 -7.96 -0.42 -0.05
C VAL A 35 -8.11 0.90 -0.81
N ARG A 36 -9.36 1.31 -1.04
CA ARG A 36 -9.67 2.67 -1.49
C ARG A 36 -10.13 3.48 -0.30
N LEU A 37 -9.32 4.45 0.10
CA LEU A 37 -9.70 5.40 1.14
C LEU A 37 -10.35 6.63 0.49
N GLN A 38 -11.50 7.04 1.02
CA GLN A 38 -12.02 8.39 0.87
C GLN A 38 -11.02 9.34 1.50
N PRO A 39 -10.66 10.43 0.83
CA PRO A 39 -9.33 10.99 0.97
C PRO A 39 -9.11 11.51 2.38
N ARG A 40 -9.88 12.53 2.77
CA ARG A 40 -9.67 13.19 4.06
C ARG A 40 -10.46 12.52 5.19
N GLN A 41 -11.71 12.14 4.92
CA GLN A 41 -12.60 11.64 5.98
C GLN A 41 -12.12 10.29 6.53
N ASP A 42 -11.67 9.36 5.70
CA ASP A 42 -11.22 8.07 6.20
C ASP A 42 -9.93 8.19 7.01
N LEU A 43 -9.02 9.09 6.63
CA LEU A 43 -7.81 9.36 7.42
C LEU A 43 -8.15 9.98 8.78
N ILE A 44 -9.13 10.87 8.84
CA ILE A 44 -9.62 11.45 10.11
C ILE A 44 -10.25 10.36 10.97
N THR A 45 -11.17 9.57 10.43
CA THR A 45 -11.82 8.47 11.16
C THR A 45 -10.79 7.45 11.66
N LEU A 46 -9.78 7.11 10.85
CA LEU A 46 -8.69 6.21 11.25
C LEU A 46 -7.84 6.83 12.37
N ASN A 47 -7.53 8.13 12.30
CA ASN A 47 -6.81 8.84 13.35
C ASN A 47 -7.60 8.82 14.67
N GLU A 48 -8.90 9.09 14.62
CA GLU A 48 -9.78 9.06 15.80
C GLU A 48 -9.83 7.66 16.42
N LEU A 49 -9.96 6.62 15.58
CA LEU A 49 -9.92 5.23 16.03
C LEU A 49 -8.58 4.89 16.72
N LEU A 50 -7.46 5.28 16.11
CA LEU A 50 -6.13 5.07 16.70
C LEU A 50 -5.93 5.89 17.98
N GLN A 51 -6.56 7.06 18.09
CA GLN A 51 -6.50 7.89 19.30
C GLN A 51 -7.31 7.27 20.44
N GLN A 52 -8.45 6.64 20.15
CA GLN A 52 -9.19 5.82 21.12
C GLN A 52 -8.32 4.66 21.61
N LEU A 53 -7.69 3.91 20.69
CA LEU A 53 -6.78 2.81 21.04
C LEU A 53 -5.58 3.27 21.86
N ALA A 54 -5.00 4.43 21.55
CA ALA A 54 -3.93 5.04 22.33
C ALA A 54 -4.39 5.38 23.75
N THR A 55 -5.63 5.88 23.89
CA THR A 55 -6.22 6.19 25.21
C THR A 55 -6.45 4.92 26.02
N GLU A 56 -6.94 3.84 25.40
CA GLU A 56 -7.06 2.52 26.02
C GLU A 56 -5.68 1.99 26.49
N ALA A 57 -4.66 2.11 25.64
CA ALA A 57 -3.28 1.74 25.99
C ALA A 57 -2.73 2.56 27.17
N ALA A 58 -3.02 3.86 27.21
CA ALA A 58 -2.62 4.75 28.30
C ALA A 58 -3.24 4.36 29.65
N MET A 59 -4.52 3.95 29.64
CA MET A 59 -5.21 3.46 30.82
C MET A 59 -4.58 2.17 31.33
N LEU A 60 -4.25 1.24 30.42
CA LEU A 60 -3.55 0.00 30.77
C LEU A 60 -2.15 0.26 31.32
N GLU A 61 -1.38 1.15 30.70
CA GLU A 61 -0.03 1.51 31.14
C GLU A 61 -0.02 2.07 32.57
N THR A 62 -1.03 2.87 32.91
CA THR A 62 -1.13 3.54 34.21
C THR A 62 -1.97 2.79 35.23
N ALA A 63 -2.51 1.62 34.89
CA ALA A 63 -3.30 0.79 35.81
C ALA A 63 -2.44 0.21 36.93
N ASP A 64 -1.20 -0.17 36.61
CA ASP A 64 -0.26 -0.81 37.54
C ASP A 64 0.51 0.20 38.40
N TYR A 65 0.28 1.50 38.22
CA TYR A 65 1.03 2.52 38.93
C TYR A 65 0.57 2.55 40.40
N THR A 66 1.54 2.37 41.31
CA THR A 66 1.32 2.46 42.74
C THR A 66 1.93 3.75 43.27
N LYS A 67 1.16 4.49 44.06
CA LYS A 67 1.64 5.70 44.75
C LYS A 67 2.75 5.33 45.74
N SER A 68 3.87 6.05 45.71
CA SER A 68 4.93 5.90 46.71
C SER A 68 4.50 6.51 48.06
N GLU A 69 5.00 5.97 49.18
CA GLU A 69 4.70 6.45 50.53
C GLU A 69 5.05 7.93 50.73
N GLU A 70 6.12 8.39 50.07
CA GLU A 70 6.64 9.76 50.17
C GLU A 70 5.91 10.75 49.24
N GLU A 71 5.09 10.25 48.32
CA GLU A 71 4.46 11.08 47.31
C GLU A 71 3.14 11.69 47.79
N THR A 72 2.82 12.91 47.38
CA THR A 72 1.47 13.48 47.58
C THR A 72 0.49 12.89 46.56
N LYS A 73 -0.80 12.84 46.90
CA LYS A 73 -1.82 12.30 45.98
C LYS A 73 -1.89 13.14 44.71
N GLU A 74 -1.77 14.45 44.86
CA GLU A 74 -1.83 15.44 43.78
C GLU A 74 -0.70 15.25 42.78
N LYS A 75 0.52 14.95 43.27
CA LYS A 75 1.68 14.68 42.41
C LYS A 75 1.50 13.35 41.65
N PHE A 76 1.08 12.30 42.35
CA PHE A 76 0.80 11.00 41.72
C PHE A 76 -0.24 11.10 40.60
N ASP A 77 -1.34 11.83 40.86
CA ASP A 77 -2.39 12.05 39.86
C ASP A 77 -1.89 12.93 38.69
N SER A 78 -0.98 13.87 38.95
CA SER A 78 -0.34 14.70 37.91
C SER A 78 0.58 13.87 37.02
N ASP A 79 1.42 13.02 37.61
CA ASP A 79 2.35 12.15 36.89
C ASP A 79 1.60 11.11 36.05
N LYS A 80 0.51 10.55 36.59
CA LYS A 80 -0.38 9.66 35.84
C LYS A 80 -1.00 10.36 34.63
N LYS A 81 -1.48 11.59 34.78
CA LYS A 81 -2.00 12.41 33.67
C LYS A 81 -0.91 12.76 32.67
N LEU A 82 0.31 13.05 33.13
CA LEU A 82 1.45 13.32 32.26
C LEU A 82 1.74 12.11 31.38
N VAL A 83 1.82 10.91 31.96
CA VAL A 83 2.04 9.65 31.22
C VAL A 83 0.91 9.40 30.23
N GLN A 84 -0.35 9.55 30.64
CA GLN A 84 -1.49 9.40 29.75
C GLN A 84 -1.45 10.40 28.58
N SER A 85 -0.98 11.62 28.83
CA SER A 85 -0.84 12.65 27.80
C SER A 85 0.21 12.32 26.74
N LEU A 86 1.11 11.35 26.98
CA LEU A 86 2.10 10.89 25.99
C LEU A 86 1.52 9.92 24.95
N PHE A 87 0.33 9.36 25.18
CA PHE A 87 -0.35 8.46 24.25
C PHE A 87 -1.24 9.25 23.27
N ASN A 88 -0.60 10.03 22.40
CA ASN A 88 -1.28 10.64 21.26
C ASN A 88 -0.82 10.00 19.95
N VAL A 89 -1.72 9.99 18.96
CA VAL A 89 -1.35 9.59 17.61
C VAL A 89 -0.44 10.66 17.01
N HIS A 90 0.79 10.29 16.69
CA HIS A 90 1.67 11.09 15.86
C HIS A 90 1.38 10.78 14.39
N VAL A 91 1.00 11.80 13.62
CA VAL A 91 0.66 11.70 12.21
C VAL A 91 1.74 12.36 11.37
N ARG A 92 2.27 11.62 10.41
CA ARG A 92 3.24 12.11 9.43
C ARG A 92 2.70 11.92 8.03
N VAL A 93 2.62 13.01 7.27
CA VAL A 93 2.13 13.04 5.88
C VAL A 93 3.30 13.37 4.97
N GLU A 94 3.54 12.54 3.96
CA GLU A 94 4.53 12.76 2.91
C GLU A 94 3.85 13.11 1.59
N THR A 95 4.38 14.10 0.87
CA THR A 95 3.83 14.57 -0.41
C THR A 95 4.62 14.08 -1.61
N GLU A 96 4.09 14.29 -2.81
CA GLU A 96 4.80 14.01 -4.07
C GLU A 96 6.11 14.82 -4.21
N SER A 97 6.17 16.03 -3.64
CA SER A 97 7.40 16.85 -3.61
C SER A 97 8.45 16.35 -2.63
N GLY A 98 8.16 15.31 -1.84
CA GLY A 98 9.01 14.83 -0.76
C GLY A 98 8.97 15.71 0.50
N ALA A 99 8.08 16.71 0.55
CA ALA A 99 7.82 17.45 1.77
C ALA A 99 7.17 16.52 2.80
N VAL A 100 7.54 16.72 4.07
CA VAL A 100 7.07 15.90 5.18
C VAL A 100 6.46 16.84 6.21
N PHE A 101 5.20 16.59 6.55
CA PHE A 101 4.50 17.30 7.59
C PHE A 101 4.21 16.35 8.75
N SER A 102 4.38 16.82 9.98
CA SER A 102 4.28 15.98 11.17
C SER A 102 3.56 16.73 12.28
N GLN A 103 2.52 16.14 12.84
CA GLN A 103 1.76 16.74 13.95
C GLN A 103 1.20 15.65 14.88
N ASN A 104 0.97 16.04 16.12
CA ASN A 104 0.31 15.17 17.11
C ASN A 104 -1.21 15.32 17.01
N ARG A 105 -1.95 14.26 17.38
CA ARG A 105 -3.41 14.16 17.33
C ARG A 105 -4.05 14.29 15.95
N GLY A 106 -3.25 14.34 14.88
CA GLY A 106 -3.74 14.38 13.51
C GLY A 106 -4.44 15.68 13.10
N THR A 107 -4.21 16.80 13.80
CA THR A 107 -4.78 18.12 13.44
C THR A 107 -4.47 18.54 12.00
N ILE A 108 -3.35 18.08 11.45
CA ILE A 108 -2.98 18.29 10.05
C ILE A 108 -4.02 17.76 9.06
N LEU A 109 -4.71 16.66 9.39
CA LEU A 109 -5.74 16.06 8.56
C LEU A 109 -7.02 16.91 8.53
N GLN A 110 -7.20 17.76 9.55
CA GLN A 110 -8.35 18.65 9.70
C GLN A 110 -8.04 20.10 9.27
N GLY A 111 -6.79 20.44 8.99
CA GLY A 111 -6.40 21.78 8.55
C GLY A 111 -6.72 22.07 7.08
N PRO A 112 -6.88 23.35 6.70
CA PRO A 112 -6.90 23.75 5.29
C PRO A 112 -5.56 23.50 4.59
N ASP A 113 -4.48 23.35 5.38
CA ASP A 113 -3.10 23.15 4.90
C ASP A 113 -2.77 21.70 4.52
N MET A 114 -3.76 20.79 4.54
CA MET A 114 -3.55 19.40 4.13
C MET A 114 -3.09 19.37 2.65
N PRO A 115 -1.94 18.77 2.34
CA PRO A 115 -1.43 18.76 0.97
C PRO A 115 -2.35 17.94 0.06
N GLN A 116 -2.66 18.47 -1.13
CA GLN A 116 -3.53 17.81 -2.12
C GLN A 116 -2.96 16.50 -2.69
N LYS A 117 -1.63 16.36 -2.67
CA LYS A 117 -0.91 15.23 -3.28
C LYS A 117 -0.13 14.44 -2.26
N VAL A 118 -0.85 13.63 -1.50
CA VAL A 118 -0.30 12.73 -0.48
C VAL A 118 0.26 11.46 -1.14
N THR A 119 1.49 11.11 -0.80
CA THR A 119 2.11 9.85 -1.23
C THR A 119 2.18 8.81 -0.13
N ALA A 120 2.29 9.22 1.13
CA ALA A 120 2.21 8.31 2.26
C ALA A 120 1.68 9.01 3.51
N VAL A 121 0.99 8.25 4.36
CA VAL A 121 0.56 8.69 5.69
C VAL A 121 0.96 7.64 6.71
N GLU A 122 1.64 8.09 7.76
CA GLU A 122 2.07 7.28 8.87
C GLU A 122 1.35 7.74 10.14
N PHE A 123 0.81 6.79 10.90
CA PHE A 123 0.23 6.98 12.22
C PHE A 123 1.02 6.14 13.22
N ASN A 124 1.43 6.75 14.33
CA ASN A 124 2.19 6.07 15.37
C ASN A 124 1.72 6.51 16.76
N THR A 125 1.16 5.59 17.54
CA THR A 125 0.66 5.91 18.89
C THR A 125 1.74 5.87 19.97
N GLY A 126 2.90 5.26 19.69
CA GLY A 126 4.00 5.13 20.64
C GLY A 126 5.13 6.15 20.46
N TYR A 127 5.05 7.02 19.44
CA TYR A 127 6.12 7.96 19.09
C TYR A 127 6.48 8.91 20.23
N GLN A 128 5.48 9.65 20.74
CA GLN A 128 5.70 10.65 21.80
C GLN A 128 6.14 10.00 23.12
N PHE A 129 5.53 8.87 23.47
CA PHE A 129 5.91 8.11 24.65
C PHE A 129 7.38 7.73 24.60
N ARG A 130 7.84 7.21 23.46
CA ARG A 130 9.24 6.84 23.25
C ARG A 130 10.19 8.02 23.34
N GLU A 131 9.84 9.14 22.71
CA GLU A 131 10.64 10.36 22.73
C GLU A 131 10.81 10.90 24.15
N ARG A 132 9.76 10.86 24.97
CA ARG A 132 9.73 11.47 26.31
C ARG A 132 10.16 10.54 27.43
N ALA A 133 9.81 9.26 27.36
CA ALA A 133 10.12 8.26 28.38
C ALA A 133 11.38 7.43 28.06
N ASN A 134 11.97 7.60 26.87
CA ASN A 134 13.14 6.85 26.38
C ASN A 134 12.96 5.32 26.46
N ARG A 135 11.71 4.85 26.30
CA ARG A 135 11.34 3.44 26.22
C ARG A 135 10.08 3.27 25.38
N ASP A 136 9.83 2.06 24.90
CA ASP A 136 8.61 1.78 24.16
C ASP A 136 7.39 1.68 25.09
N ALA A 137 6.24 2.11 24.58
CA ALA A 137 4.97 1.91 25.27
C ALA A 137 4.62 0.42 25.26
N ARG A 138 4.04 -0.10 26.35
CA ARG A 138 3.69 -1.53 26.45
C ARG A 138 2.67 -1.96 25.42
N ASN A 139 1.85 -1.03 24.92
CA ASN A 139 0.86 -1.25 23.87
C ASN A 139 0.91 -0.08 22.88
N GLN A 140 1.17 -0.36 21.60
CA GLN A 140 1.27 0.65 20.55
C GLN A 140 0.79 0.13 19.20
N ALA A 141 0.33 1.07 18.38
CA ALA A 141 -0.17 0.87 17.04
C ALA A 141 0.64 1.70 16.06
N TYR A 142 1.05 1.07 14.96
CA TYR A 142 1.73 1.70 13.84
C TYR A 142 0.99 1.38 12.55
N VAL A 143 0.58 2.41 11.82
CA VAL A 143 -0.10 2.26 10.53
C VAL A 143 0.65 3.08 9.50
N LEU A 144 1.10 2.43 8.44
CA LEU A 144 1.68 3.06 7.25
C LEU A 144 0.76 2.80 6.07
N LEU A 145 0.29 3.88 5.45
CA LEU A 145 -0.46 3.86 4.20
C LEU A 145 0.43 4.47 3.13
N ASP A 146 0.93 3.64 2.21
CA ASP A 146 1.74 4.07 1.06
C ASP A 146 0.84 4.11 -0.19
N PHE A 147 0.58 5.31 -0.68
CA PHE A 147 -0.20 5.58 -1.89
C PHE A 147 0.67 5.76 -3.14
N ARG A 148 1.99 5.60 -3.03
CA ARG A 148 2.87 5.68 -4.18
C ARG A 148 2.50 4.57 -5.16
N SER A 149 2.27 4.96 -6.41
CA SER A 149 2.23 3.97 -7.49
C SER A 149 3.63 3.36 -7.61
N SER A 150 3.75 2.08 -7.25
CA SER A 150 5.00 1.33 -7.41
C SER A 150 5.32 1.05 -8.89
N ALA A 151 4.34 1.19 -9.78
CA ALA A 151 4.49 1.03 -11.21
C ALA A 151 4.87 2.36 -11.85
N SER A 152 6.18 2.63 -11.97
CA SER A 152 6.61 3.36 -13.16
C SER A 152 6.26 2.46 -14.37
N PRO A 153 5.75 2.99 -15.50
CA PRO A 153 5.51 2.20 -16.72
C PRO A 153 6.81 1.68 -17.37
N GLY A 154 7.90 1.56 -16.62
CA GLY A 154 9.18 1.07 -17.06
C GLY A 154 9.22 -0.44 -17.23
N PHE A 155 10.00 -0.89 -18.20
CA PHE A 155 10.23 -2.30 -18.57
C PHE A 155 10.98 -3.13 -17.52
N ASN A 156 11.29 -2.55 -16.35
CA ASN A 156 12.13 -3.17 -15.33
C ASN A 156 11.34 -4.02 -14.31
N VAL A 157 10.01 -3.92 -14.30
CA VAL A 157 9.17 -4.75 -13.42
C VAL A 157 8.74 -5.99 -14.19
N GLN A 158 9.19 -7.15 -13.71
CA GLN A 158 8.71 -8.43 -14.21
C GLN A 158 7.20 -8.55 -13.92
N PRO A 159 6.34 -8.68 -14.94
CA PRO A 159 4.88 -8.63 -14.77
C PRO A 159 4.33 -9.73 -13.87
N ASP A 160 5.04 -10.86 -13.77
CA ASP A 160 4.61 -12.00 -12.96
C ASP A 160 4.82 -11.77 -11.45
N ASN A 161 5.68 -10.83 -11.06
CA ASN A 161 5.88 -10.53 -9.66
C ASN A 161 4.66 -9.82 -9.06
N GLU A 162 4.41 -10.10 -7.79
CA GLU A 162 3.41 -9.39 -7.01
C GLU A 162 3.76 -7.89 -6.97
N THR A 163 2.76 -7.02 -7.14
CA THR A 163 2.99 -5.58 -7.03
C THR A 163 3.35 -5.24 -5.59
N PRO A 164 4.52 -4.60 -5.32
CA PRO A 164 4.94 -4.36 -3.95
C PRO A 164 3.97 -3.39 -3.26
N ASN A 165 3.51 -3.78 -2.07
CA ASN A 165 2.73 -2.95 -1.17
C ASN A 165 3.55 -2.66 0.09
N ASN A 166 3.92 -1.40 0.29
CA ASN A 166 4.63 -0.97 1.50
C ASN A 166 3.67 -0.60 2.63
N SER A 167 2.36 -0.59 2.38
CA SER A 167 1.36 -0.29 3.40
C SER A 167 1.29 -1.44 4.39
N GLN A 168 1.34 -1.11 5.67
CA GLN A 168 1.36 -2.10 6.74
C GLN A 168 0.71 -1.57 7.99
N ILE A 169 0.11 -2.49 8.75
CA ILE A 169 -0.41 -2.23 10.08
C ILE A 169 0.31 -3.17 11.03
N VAL A 170 0.88 -2.60 12.08
CA VAL A 170 1.63 -3.31 13.11
C VAL A 170 1.05 -2.91 14.45
N MET A 171 0.52 -3.90 15.16
CA MET A 171 0.08 -3.76 16.54
C MET A 171 1.03 -4.57 17.41
N VAL A 172 1.59 -3.93 18.44
CA VAL A 172 2.50 -4.57 19.39
C VAL A 172 1.96 -4.28 20.78
N GLY A 173 1.81 -5.32 21.59
CA GLY A 173 1.42 -5.11 22.98
C GLY A 173 1.72 -6.27 23.92
N GLU A 174 2.03 -5.94 25.17
CA GLU A 174 2.08 -6.92 26.28
C GLU A 174 0.67 -7.47 26.57
N ASN A 175 -0.38 -6.67 26.36
CA ASN A 175 -1.77 -7.11 26.54
C ASN A 175 -2.33 -7.69 25.23
N ALA A 176 -2.35 -9.02 25.12
CA ALA A 176 -2.87 -9.72 23.94
C ALA A 176 -4.34 -9.40 23.62
N ASN A 177 -5.18 -9.12 24.63
CA ASN A 177 -6.58 -8.76 24.42
C ASN A 177 -6.71 -7.38 23.77
N TRP A 178 -5.89 -6.42 24.20
CA TRP A 178 -5.82 -5.11 23.57
C TRP A 178 -5.38 -5.22 22.11
N VAL A 179 -4.35 -6.03 21.81
CA VAL A 179 -3.86 -6.24 20.44
C VAL A 179 -4.95 -6.82 19.54
N ARG A 180 -5.66 -7.86 20.00
CA ARG A 180 -6.78 -8.47 19.23
C ARG A 180 -7.94 -7.50 19.03
N ALA A 181 -8.30 -6.73 20.05
CA ALA A 181 -9.37 -5.74 19.95
C ALA A 181 -9.01 -4.59 18.99
N ALA A 182 -7.77 -4.09 19.09
CA ALA A 182 -7.22 -3.07 18.19
C ALA A 182 -7.22 -3.56 16.74
N TYR A 183 -6.77 -4.79 16.52
CA TYR A 183 -6.81 -5.44 15.21
C TYR A 183 -8.23 -5.51 14.66
N SER A 184 -9.18 -6.05 15.42
CA SER A 184 -10.57 -6.26 14.97
C SER A 184 -11.23 -4.95 14.57
N LYS A 185 -11.04 -3.88 15.37
CA LYS A 185 -11.59 -2.55 15.06
C LYS A 185 -11.02 -1.97 13.77
N ILE A 186 -9.72 -2.17 13.53
CA ILE A 186 -9.04 -1.67 12.33
C ILE A 186 -9.44 -2.49 11.09
N GLU A 187 -9.56 -3.80 11.24
CA GLU A 187 -10.05 -4.69 10.18
C GLU A 187 -11.48 -4.33 9.79
N GLU A 188 -12.40 -4.17 10.75
CA GLU A 188 -13.79 -3.74 10.51
C GLU A 188 -13.84 -2.39 9.79
N PHE A 189 -12.94 -1.46 10.13
CA PHE A 189 -12.83 -0.19 9.42
C PHE A 189 -12.36 -0.35 7.96
N LEU A 190 -11.48 -1.29 7.66
CA LEU A 190 -10.83 -1.45 6.35
C LEU A 190 -11.55 -2.42 5.42
N GLU A 191 -12.23 -3.43 5.95
CA GLU A 191 -12.94 -4.46 5.20
C GLU A 191 -13.89 -3.88 4.14
N PRO A 192 -14.81 -2.93 4.46
CA PRO A 192 -15.73 -2.37 3.45
C PRO A 192 -15.02 -1.51 2.41
N LYS A 193 -13.76 -1.12 2.66
CA LYS A 193 -12.93 -0.31 1.77
C LYS A 193 -12.03 -1.16 0.88
N CYS A 194 -11.99 -2.48 1.10
CA CYS A 194 -11.26 -3.41 0.26
C CYS A 194 -11.88 -3.52 -1.14
N ARG A 195 -11.05 -3.49 -2.18
CA ARG A 195 -11.49 -3.59 -3.58
C ARG A 195 -11.36 -5.00 -4.14
N LYS A 196 -12.31 -5.34 -5.03
CA LYS A 196 -12.34 -6.61 -5.79
C LYS A 196 -11.17 -6.81 -6.77
N GLY A 197 -10.33 -5.80 -7.00
CA GLY A 197 -9.25 -5.84 -8.00
C GLY A 197 -7.92 -6.46 -7.54
N MET A 198 -7.83 -6.96 -6.30
CA MET A 198 -6.59 -7.47 -5.73
C MET A 198 -5.95 -8.61 -6.52
N TRP A 199 -6.76 -9.44 -7.15
CA TRP A 199 -6.26 -10.56 -7.94
C TRP A 199 -5.35 -10.11 -9.08
N LEU A 200 -5.51 -8.89 -9.61
CA LEU A 200 -4.66 -8.35 -10.69
C LEU A 200 -3.19 -8.21 -10.27
N HIS A 201 -2.94 -7.97 -8.98
CA HIS A 201 -1.62 -7.70 -8.43
C HIS A 201 -0.93 -8.93 -7.87
N ARG A 202 -1.60 -10.08 -7.81
CA ARG A 202 -1.03 -11.35 -7.36
C ARG A 202 -0.04 -11.90 -8.38
N SER A 203 0.84 -12.77 -7.90
CA SER A 203 1.74 -13.56 -8.74
C SER A 203 0.97 -14.56 -9.61
N GLY A 204 1.49 -14.89 -10.79
CA GLY A 204 0.85 -15.81 -11.75
C GLY A 204 -0.29 -15.19 -12.55
N THR A 205 -0.82 -14.03 -12.15
CA THR A 205 -1.95 -13.40 -12.86
C THR A 205 -1.57 -12.96 -14.27
N TYR A 206 -0.35 -12.49 -14.48
CA TYR A 206 0.13 -12.14 -15.81
C TYR A 206 0.15 -13.37 -16.73
N ASP A 207 0.71 -14.48 -16.26
CA ASP A 207 0.81 -15.71 -17.03
C ASP A 207 -0.57 -16.27 -17.37
N LEU A 208 -1.53 -16.23 -16.43
CA LEU A 208 -2.92 -16.59 -16.70
C LEU A 208 -3.52 -15.73 -17.84
N PHE A 209 -3.29 -14.42 -17.81
CA PHE A 209 -3.77 -13.50 -18.84
C PHE A 209 -3.07 -13.73 -20.18
N LEU A 210 -1.77 -13.99 -20.16
CA LEU A 210 -0.99 -14.30 -21.35
C LEU A 210 -1.49 -15.59 -22.00
N MET A 211 -1.74 -16.65 -21.24
CA MET A 211 -2.20 -17.93 -21.75
C MET A 211 -3.63 -17.89 -22.29
N THR A 212 -4.52 -17.13 -21.65
CA THR A 212 -5.95 -17.09 -22.01
C THR A 212 -6.26 -16.03 -23.08
N ILE A 213 -5.82 -14.79 -22.87
CA ILE A 213 -6.13 -13.65 -23.72
C ILE A 213 -4.94 -13.28 -24.60
N GLY A 214 -3.72 -13.36 -24.05
CA GLY A 214 -2.50 -12.97 -24.74
C GLY A 214 -2.22 -13.83 -25.98
N VAL A 215 -2.40 -15.15 -25.92
CA VAL A 215 -2.23 -16.04 -27.08
C VAL A 215 -3.19 -15.66 -28.21
N LEU A 216 -4.46 -15.39 -27.88
CA LEU A 216 -5.46 -14.95 -28.87
C LEU A 216 -5.09 -13.59 -29.47
N PHE A 217 -4.64 -12.66 -28.63
CA PHE A 217 -4.15 -11.35 -29.07
C PHE A 217 -2.92 -11.47 -30.00
N LEU A 218 -1.97 -12.35 -29.67
CA LEU A 218 -0.78 -12.61 -30.49
C LEU A 218 -1.16 -13.23 -31.83
N ALA A 219 -2.05 -14.22 -31.85
CA ALA A 219 -2.53 -14.84 -33.08
C ALA A 219 -3.24 -13.80 -33.97
N TRP A 220 -4.14 -13.01 -33.39
CA TRP A 220 -4.84 -11.93 -34.09
C TRP A 220 -3.87 -10.88 -34.65
N THR A 221 -2.91 -10.40 -33.87
CA THR A 221 -1.93 -9.43 -34.38
C THR A 221 -1.07 -9.98 -35.52
N MET A 222 -0.78 -11.29 -35.53
CA MET A 222 -0.02 -11.93 -36.60
C MET A 222 -0.80 -12.00 -37.92
N THR A 223 -2.13 -12.14 -37.92
CA THR A 223 -2.92 -12.12 -39.17
C THR A 223 -2.79 -10.78 -39.91
N TRP A 224 -2.62 -9.69 -39.16
CA TRP A 224 -2.38 -8.35 -39.69
C TRP A 224 -0.90 -8.12 -40.05
N ALA A 225 0.03 -8.67 -39.27
CA ALA A 225 1.46 -8.44 -39.44
C ALA A 225 2.04 -9.18 -40.65
N VAL A 226 1.65 -10.43 -40.89
CA VAL A 226 2.18 -11.28 -41.98
C VAL A 226 2.13 -10.59 -43.35
N PRO A 227 0.97 -10.11 -43.86
CA PRO A 227 0.91 -9.48 -45.18
C PRO A 227 1.74 -8.19 -45.26
N LYS A 228 1.94 -7.49 -44.14
CA LYS A 228 2.79 -6.29 -44.07
C LYS A 228 4.27 -6.64 -44.13
N VAL A 229 4.68 -7.71 -43.46
CA VAL A 229 6.05 -8.23 -43.55
C VAL A 229 6.32 -8.72 -44.98
N ASP A 230 5.40 -9.46 -45.60
CA ASP A 230 5.55 -9.94 -46.98
C ASP A 230 5.64 -8.78 -47.98
N GLN A 231 4.82 -7.73 -47.78
CA GLN A 231 4.88 -6.54 -48.61
C GLN A 231 6.22 -5.79 -48.48
N LEU A 232 6.75 -5.67 -47.27
CA LEU A 232 8.00 -4.95 -47.02
C LEU A 232 9.25 -5.75 -47.42
N PHE A 233 9.22 -7.09 -47.26
CA PHE A 233 10.39 -7.95 -47.38
C PHE A 233 10.29 -9.02 -48.49
N GLY A 234 9.19 -9.11 -49.22
CA GLY A 234 8.94 -10.18 -50.21
C GLY A 234 9.94 -10.25 -51.38
N GLY A 235 10.70 -9.19 -51.63
CA GLY A 235 11.80 -9.17 -52.61
C GLY A 235 13.17 -9.54 -52.04
N TYR A 236 13.28 -9.78 -50.73
CA TYR A 236 14.54 -10.10 -50.06
C TYR A 236 14.66 -11.60 -49.78
N SER A 237 15.79 -12.03 -49.20
CA SER A 237 15.98 -13.42 -48.81
C SER A 237 15.00 -13.85 -47.71
N GLN A 238 14.68 -15.15 -47.66
CA GLN A 238 13.75 -15.74 -46.68
C GLN A 238 14.13 -15.43 -45.21
N ILE A 239 15.42 -15.22 -44.94
CA ILE A 239 15.92 -14.85 -43.60
C ILE A 239 15.28 -13.53 -43.12
N TYR A 240 15.15 -12.54 -44.00
CA TYR A 240 14.55 -11.24 -43.63
C TYR A 240 13.05 -11.36 -43.37
N ILE A 241 12.34 -12.16 -44.17
CA ILE A 241 10.90 -12.40 -43.99
C ILE A 241 10.65 -13.09 -42.63
N TYR A 242 11.35 -14.18 -42.35
CA TYR A 242 11.23 -14.88 -41.06
C TYR A 242 11.63 -14.02 -39.87
N SER A 243 12.69 -13.22 -40.01
CA SER A 243 13.08 -12.25 -38.98
C SER A 243 11.96 -11.25 -38.74
N GLY A 244 11.31 -10.74 -39.79
CA GLY A 244 10.15 -9.86 -39.70
C GLY A 244 9.01 -10.47 -38.87
N TYR A 245 8.63 -11.72 -39.15
CA TYR A 245 7.60 -12.41 -38.35
C TYR A 245 7.98 -12.54 -36.87
N VAL A 246 9.22 -12.96 -36.58
CA VAL A 246 9.70 -13.09 -35.20
C VAL A 246 9.68 -11.74 -34.48
N PHE A 247 10.16 -10.68 -35.13
CA PHE A 247 10.13 -9.34 -34.54
C PHE A 247 8.71 -8.81 -34.33
N SER A 248 7.79 -9.05 -35.27
CA SER A 248 6.37 -8.71 -35.08
C SER A 248 5.75 -9.45 -33.89
N PHE A 249 6.02 -10.75 -33.75
CA PHE A 249 5.57 -11.54 -32.61
C PHE A 249 6.13 -11.01 -31.28
N LEU A 250 7.44 -10.75 -31.21
CA LEU A 250 8.07 -10.19 -30.02
C LEU A 250 7.55 -8.80 -29.67
N LEU A 251 7.28 -7.96 -30.68
CA LEU A 251 6.70 -6.63 -30.49
C LEU A 251 5.27 -6.73 -29.94
N ALA A 252 4.45 -7.63 -30.48
CA ALA A 252 3.10 -7.87 -29.98
C ALA A 252 3.11 -8.38 -28.53
N LEU A 253 4.05 -9.27 -28.19
CA LEU A 253 4.24 -9.75 -26.80
C LEU A 253 4.64 -8.61 -25.87
N ARG A 254 5.58 -7.75 -26.30
CA ARG A 254 5.98 -6.56 -25.52
C ARG A 254 4.84 -5.57 -25.36
N PHE A 255 4.01 -5.40 -26.39
CA PHE A 255 2.84 -4.55 -26.32
C PHE A 255 1.82 -5.12 -25.33
N PHE A 256 1.52 -6.41 -25.37
CA PHE A 256 0.66 -7.07 -24.39
C PHE A 256 1.17 -6.88 -22.96
N MET A 257 2.47 -7.06 -22.73
CA MET A 257 3.11 -6.79 -21.45
C MET A 257 2.89 -5.34 -20.99
N PHE A 258 3.07 -4.38 -21.89
CA PHE A 258 2.78 -2.97 -21.62
C PHE A 258 1.31 -2.75 -21.23
N MET A 259 0.37 -3.35 -21.98
CA MET A 259 -1.06 -3.28 -21.69
C MET A 259 -1.39 -3.77 -20.28
N PHE A 260 -0.82 -4.91 -19.88
CA PHE A 260 -1.04 -5.48 -18.55
C PHE A 260 -0.45 -4.60 -17.44
N ASN A 261 0.79 -4.12 -17.60
CA ASN A 261 1.42 -3.21 -16.64
C ASN A 261 0.66 -1.89 -16.52
N TYR A 262 0.16 -1.36 -17.64
CA TYR A 262 -0.67 -0.16 -17.65
C TYR A 262 -2.02 -0.39 -16.93
N THR A 263 -2.62 -1.57 -17.09
CA THR A 263 -3.79 -1.98 -16.32
C THR A 263 -3.49 -1.94 -14.82
N ARG A 264 -2.39 -2.55 -14.35
CA ARG A 264 -1.97 -2.47 -12.94
C ARG A 264 -1.72 -1.03 -12.46
N LEU A 265 -1.20 -0.17 -13.33
CA LEU A 265 -0.96 1.24 -12.99
C LEU A 265 -2.26 2.00 -12.73
N ILE A 266 -3.28 1.82 -13.57
CA ILE A 266 -4.56 2.54 -13.42
C ILE A 266 -5.46 1.93 -12.34
N TRP A 267 -5.17 0.72 -11.87
CA TRP A 267 -5.78 0.11 -10.68
C TRP A 267 -4.70 -0.12 -9.60
N PRO A 268 -4.19 0.92 -8.91
CA PRO A 268 -3.13 0.74 -7.93
C PRO A 268 -3.62 -0.06 -6.71
N VAL A 269 -2.65 -0.67 -6.00
CA VAL A 269 -2.90 -1.42 -4.76
C VAL A 269 -3.51 -0.55 -3.67
N MET A 270 -3.08 0.70 -3.55
CA MET A 270 -3.68 1.66 -2.63
C MET A 270 -4.04 2.92 -3.42
N GLU A 271 -5.28 3.39 -3.26
CA GLU A 271 -5.75 4.59 -3.96
C GLU A 271 -6.23 5.63 -2.96
N TYR A 272 -5.62 6.81 -3.04
CA TYR A 272 -6.06 8.02 -2.35
C TYR A 272 -6.97 8.83 -3.30
N SER A 273 -8.24 8.97 -2.94
CA SER A 273 -9.26 9.35 -3.93
C SER A 273 -9.30 10.83 -4.35
N GLU A 274 -8.44 11.70 -3.81
CA GLU A 274 -8.43 13.13 -4.15
C GLU A 274 -7.99 13.43 -5.61
N ASN A 275 -7.32 12.47 -6.28
CA ASN A 275 -6.87 12.61 -7.68
C ASN A 275 -7.60 11.64 -8.65
N THR A 276 -8.86 11.31 -8.39
CA THR A 276 -9.56 10.27 -9.16
C THR A 276 -9.91 10.64 -10.59
N ALA A 277 -10.09 11.92 -10.94
CA ALA A 277 -10.64 12.30 -12.25
C ALA A 277 -9.78 11.81 -13.43
N THR A 278 -8.48 12.07 -13.38
CA THR A 278 -7.53 11.62 -14.41
C THR A 278 -7.45 10.10 -14.48
N ILE A 279 -7.41 9.42 -13.32
CA ILE A 279 -7.37 7.95 -13.26
C ILE A 279 -8.66 7.34 -13.82
N VAL A 280 -9.83 7.90 -13.51
CA VAL A 280 -11.12 7.47 -14.04
C VAL A 280 -11.17 7.66 -15.56
N ALA A 281 -10.68 8.79 -16.07
CA ALA A 281 -10.57 9.02 -17.50
C ALA A 281 -9.66 7.97 -18.18
N HIS A 282 -8.50 7.68 -17.59
CA HIS A 282 -7.61 6.61 -18.09
C HIS A 282 -8.29 5.24 -18.05
N ARG A 283 -9.00 4.89 -16.97
CA ARG A 283 -9.78 3.64 -16.89
C ARG A 283 -10.84 3.55 -17.98
N PHE A 284 -11.53 4.65 -18.27
CA PHE A 284 -12.53 4.70 -19.32
C PHE A 284 -11.91 4.50 -20.71
N ILE A 285 -10.88 5.30 -21.04
CA ILE A 285 -10.14 5.19 -22.32
C ILE A 285 -9.59 3.77 -22.48
N TRP A 286 -8.99 3.22 -21.42
CA TRP A 286 -8.42 1.89 -21.40
C TRP A 286 -9.47 0.80 -21.63
N SER A 287 -10.62 0.90 -20.98
CA SER A 287 -11.73 -0.03 -21.17
C SER A 287 -12.25 0.00 -22.61
N THR A 288 -12.33 1.19 -23.22
CA THR A 288 -12.71 1.35 -24.64
C THR A 288 -11.69 0.71 -25.58
N VAL A 289 -10.40 0.91 -25.34
CA VAL A 289 -9.33 0.27 -26.13
C VAL A 289 -9.41 -1.25 -26.03
N LEU A 290 -9.51 -1.79 -24.81
CA LEU A 290 -9.64 -3.23 -24.58
C LEU A 290 -10.88 -3.81 -25.27
N LEU A 291 -12.03 -3.12 -25.16
CA LEU A 291 -13.26 -3.55 -25.82
C LEU A 291 -13.11 -3.58 -27.35
N GLY A 292 -12.46 -2.57 -27.93
CA GLY A 292 -12.18 -2.53 -29.37
C GLY A 292 -11.28 -3.67 -29.83
N VAL A 293 -10.22 -3.98 -29.08
CA VAL A 293 -9.33 -5.12 -29.35
C VAL A 293 -10.08 -6.44 -29.26
N ILE A 294 -10.86 -6.65 -28.18
CA ILE A 294 -11.65 -7.88 -27.99
C ILE A 294 -12.68 -8.04 -29.10
N ALA A 295 -13.39 -6.97 -29.48
CA ALA A 295 -14.36 -7.01 -30.57
C ALA A 295 -13.69 -7.33 -31.93
N GLY A 296 -12.50 -6.78 -32.19
CA GLY A 296 -11.71 -7.10 -33.38
C GLY A 296 -11.30 -8.57 -33.44
N ILE A 297 -10.80 -9.12 -32.33
CA ILE A 297 -10.45 -10.54 -32.21
C ILE A 297 -11.69 -11.42 -32.47
N ILE A 298 -12.82 -11.11 -31.83
CA ILE A 298 -14.06 -11.89 -32.00
C ILE A 298 -14.55 -11.84 -33.45
N LYS A 299 -14.54 -10.65 -34.07
CA LYS A 299 -14.96 -10.48 -35.46
C LYS A 299 -14.13 -11.36 -36.40
N ASP A 300 -12.80 -11.26 -36.32
CA ASP A 300 -11.89 -11.97 -37.23
C ASP A 300 -11.83 -13.49 -36.95
N LEU A 301 -12.21 -13.94 -35.75
CA LEU A 301 -12.29 -15.37 -35.42
C LEU A 301 -13.61 -16.04 -35.85
N LEU A 302 -14.70 -15.27 -35.91
CA LEU A 302 -16.04 -15.82 -36.20
C LEU A 302 -16.48 -15.61 -37.65
N PHE A 303 -15.95 -14.62 -38.35
CA PHE A 303 -16.35 -14.23 -39.70
C PHE A 303 -15.14 -14.15 -40.63
#